data_AF-A0A1Z8BGK9-F1
#
_entry.id   AF-A0A1Z8BGK9-F1
#
_cell.length_a   1.000
_cell.length_b   1.000
_cell.length_c   1.000
_cell.angle_alpha   90.00
_cell.angle_beta   90.00
_cell.angle_gamma   90.00
#
_symmetry.space_group_name_H-M   'P 1'
#
loop_
_entity.id
_entity.type
_entity.pdbx_description
1 polymer ?
#
loop_
_entity_poly.entity_id
_entity_poly.type
_entity_poly.pdbx_seq_one_letter_code
_entity_poly.pdbx_strand_id
1 'polypeptide(L)'
;MGWSYLWIPFTAVLSVALFHFITIKNEFISSNSYGLWMYSCLFITGLLFTREMNFYIAYLFLLLSLRRVLSMHTGKQMTKKIFDASLWICIACIFYSWSIIFFSILFISIIIHAFKKLNYWAIPCIAIATVSILTFTIDQFSYLNLWSNFLDGFNYYINYDNIDFSSSLVVFLVFAMLCLVFSICLLMGIPNISLSARSRFSVLGFTGICVAIDYILNGSSLLSIIVIAIFLTRILQYSNRKILVESVLWVPFLILMVSLFLK
;
A
#
# COMPACT_ATOMS: atom_id res chain seq x y z
N MET A 1 -7.63 -21.33 -17.58
CA MET A 1 -7.48 -21.65 -16.14
C MET A 1 -6.02 -21.70 -15.65
N GLY A 2 -4.99 -21.97 -16.46
CA GLY A 2 -3.60 -22.12 -15.94
C GLY A 2 -2.81 -20.84 -15.66
N TRP A 3 -3.10 -19.72 -16.33
CA TRP A 3 -2.26 -18.52 -16.24
C TRP A 3 -2.43 -17.78 -14.91
N SER A 4 -3.63 -17.72 -14.36
CA SER A 4 -3.89 -17.07 -13.06
C SER A 4 -3.08 -17.69 -11.91
N TYR A 5 -2.84 -19.00 -11.94
CA TYR A 5 -2.03 -19.70 -10.93
C TYR A 5 -0.53 -19.36 -10.99
N LEU A 6 -0.03 -18.87 -12.13
CA LEU A 6 1.37 -18.44 -12.27
C LEU A 6 1.55 -16.97 -11.86
N TRP A 7 0.57 -16.11 -12.16
CA TRP A 7 0.68 -14.69 -11.86
C TRP A 7 0.64 -14.39 -10.35
N ILE A 8 -0.22 -15.07 -9.58
CA ILE A 8 -0.35 -14.85 -8.13
C ILE A 8 0.96 -15.13 -7.35
N PRO A 9 1.66 -16.26 -7.54
CA PRO A 9 2.94 -16.48 -6.86
C PRO A 9 4.03 -15.53 -7.37
N PHE A 10 4.02 -15.18 -8.66
CA PHE A 10 4.96 -14.19 -9.20
C PHE A 10 4.76 -12.81 -8.56
N THR A 11 3.51 -12.35 -8.46
CA THR A 11 3.19 -11.07 -7.79
C THR A 11 3.55 -11.12 -6.31
N ALA A 12 3.37 -12.26 -5.64
CA ALA A 12 3.76 -12.45 -4.25
C ALA A 12 5.28 -12.36 -4.04
N VAL A 13 6.08 -12.99 -4.90
CA VAL A 13 7.55 -12.89 -4.79
C VAL A 13 8.01 -11.46 -5.04
N LEU A 14 7.43 -10.80 -6.05
CA LEU A 14 7.74 -9.40 -6.35
C LEU A 14 7.37 -8.48 -5.19
N SER A 15 6.22 -8.69 -4.54
CA SER A 15 5.76 -7.86 -3.43
C SER A 15 6.67 -7.97 -2.21
N VAL A 16 7.11 -9.18 -1.86
CA VAL A 16 8.08 -9.45 -0.78
C VAL A 16 9.42 -8.78 -1.08
N ALA A 17 9.93 -8.90 -2.32
CA ALA A 17 11.17 -8.26 -2.72
C ALA A 17 11.08 -6.72 -2.66
N LEU A 18 9.96 -6.15 -3.12
CA LEU A 18 9.70 -4.71 -3.05
C LEU A 18 9.58 -4.23 -1.60
N PHE A 19 8.87 -4.96 -0.74
CA PHE A 19 8.76 -4.65 0.68
C PHE A 19 10.12 -4.63 1.37
N HIS A 20 10.95 -5.64 1.15
CA HIS A 20 12.31 -5.70 1.69
C HIS A 20 13.17 -4.53 1.20
N PHE A 21 13.09 -4.21 -0.09
CA PHE A 21 13.79 -3.05 -0.65
C PHE A 21 13.32 -1.73 -0.04
N ILE A 22 12.00 -1.53 0.12
CA ILE A 22 11.41 -0.31 0.72
C ILE A 22 11.87 -0.15 2.16
N THR A 23 11.85 -1.22 2.95
CA THR A 23 12.14 -1.16 4.39
C THR A 23 13.61 -0.91 4.68
N ILE A 24 14.52 -1.62 4.00
CA ILE A 24 15.97 -1.42 4.16
C ILE A 24 16.39 -0.04 3.65
N LYS A 25 15.98 0.33 2.43
CA LYS A 25 16.45 1.57 1.80
C LYS A 25 15.96 2.83 2.51
N ASN A 26 14.80 2.76 3.16
CA ASN A 26 14.26 3.86 3.95
C ASN A 26 14.57 3.73 5.45
N GLU A 27 15.39 2.76 5.86
CA GLU A 27 15.82 2.54 7.25
C GLU A 27 14.65 2.44 8.24
N PHE A 28 13.52 1.88 7.79
CA PHE A 28 12.35 1.72 8.65
C PHE A 28 12.52 0.59 9.66
N ILE A 29 13.31 -0.42 9.28
CA ILE A 29 13.54 -1.67 9.99
C ILE A 29 15.05 -1.92 9.89
N SER A 30 15.69 -2.44 10.95
CA SER A 30 17.06 -2.95 10.84
C SER A 30 17.16 -4.10 9.83
N SER A 31 18.37 -4.45 9.39
CA SER A 31 18.63 -5.51 8.37
C SER A 31 18.34 -6.94 8.84
N ASN A 32 17.37 -7.14 9.74
CA ASN A 32 16.98 -8.42 10.30
C ASN A 32 15.81 -9.02 9.51
N SER A 33 15.68 -10.35 9.54
CA SER A 33 14.62 -11.10 8.84
C SER A 33 13.22 -10.95 9.44
N TYR A 34 13.09 -10.38 10.64
CA TYR A 34 11.78 -10.15 11.28
C TYR A 34 10.82 -9.33 10.39
N GLY A 35 11.37 -8.36 9.65
CA GLY A 35 10.66 -7.58 8.63
C GLY A 35 9.88 -8.44 7.64
N LEU A 36 10.65 -9.28 6.96
CA LEU A 36 10.18 -10.21 5.94
C LEU A 36 9.17 -11.21 6.51
N TRP A 37 9.45 -11.75 7.70
CA TRP A 37 8.58 -12.71 8.36
C TRP A 37 7.19 -12.12 8.62
N MET A 38 7.12 -10.95 9.26
CA MET A 38 5.85 -10.25 9.54
C MET A 38 5.05 -9.96 8.28
N TYR A 39 5.72 -9.41 7.27
CA TYR A 39 5.08 -9.08 6.00
C TYR A 39 4.60 -10.35 5.29
N SER A 40 5.40 -11.42 5.26
CA SER A 40 5.04 -12.65 4.56
C SER A 40 3.79 -13.32 5.13
N CYS A 41 3.68 -13.45 6.46
CA CYS A 41 2.50 -14.02 7.10
C CYS A 41 1.24 -13.19 6.79
N LEU A 42 1.33 -11.87 6.98
CA LEU A 42 0.21 -10.96 6.71
C LEU A 42 -0.14 -10.88 5.22
N PHE A 43 0.85 -10.99 4.34
CA PHE A 43 0.62 -10.99 2.90
C PHE A 43 -0.11 -12.26 2.46
N ILE A 44 0.32 -13.43 2.93
CA ILE A 44 -0.38 -14.69 2.63
C ILE A 44 -1.82 -14.67 3.18
N THR A 45 -2.06 -14.13 4.38
CA THR A 45 -3.44 -13.93 4.87
C THR A 45 -4.26 -13.04 3.93
N GLY A 46 -3.68 -11.95 3.43
CA GLY A 46 -4.33 -11.09 2.44
C GLY A 46 -4.65 -11.85 1.15
N LEU A 47 -3.71 -12.68 0.67
CA LEU A 47 -3.88 -13.51 -0.53
C LEU A 47 -5.03 -14.52 -0.38
N LEU A 48 -5.28 -15.02 0.83
CA LEU A 48 -6.34 -16.00 1.06
C LEU A 48 -7.74 -15.41 0.82
N PHE A 49 -7.94 -14.13 1.14
CA PHE A 49 -9.25 -13.47 1.07
C PHE A 49 -9.44 -12.57 -0.15
N THR A 50 -8.40 -12.28 -0.92
CA THR A 50 -8.53 -11.56 -2.20
C THR A 50 -8.54 -12.55 -3.36
N ARG A 51 -9.63 -12.59 -4.13
CA ARG A 51 -9.76 -13.52 -5.26
C ARG A 51 -9.47 -12.88 -6.61
N GLU A 52 -9.60 -11.56 -6.70
CA GLU A 52 -9.48 -10.85 -7.97
C GLU A 52 -8.03 -10.46 -8.29
N MET A 53 -7.59 -10.86 -9.48
CA MET A 53 -6.23 -10.61 -9.98
C MET A 53 -5.90 -9.11 -10.07
N ASN A 54 -6.90 -8.28 -10.40
CA ASN A 54 -6.75 -6.84 -10.59
C ASN A 54 -6.29 -6.14 -9.31
N PHE A 55 -6.80 -6.54 -8.15
CA PHE A 55 -6.40 -5.97 -6.86
C PHE A 55 -4.92 -6.24 -6.53
N TYR A 56 -4.39 -7.41 -6.90
CA TYR A 56 -2.97 -7.72 -6.70
C TYR A 56 -2.06 -6.89 -7.61
N ILE A 57 -2.46 -6.72 -8.86
CA ILE A 57 -1.73 -5.92 -9.83
C ILE A 57 -1.72 -4.45 -9.40
N ALA A 58 -2.88 -3.92 -9.00
CA ALA A 58 -3.00 -2.57 -8.44
C ALA A 58 -2.11 -2.40 -7.20
N TYR A 59 -2.15 -3.37 -6.27
CA TYR A 59 -1.32 -3.39 -5.07
C TYR A 59 0.18 -3.32 -5.39
N LEU A 60 0.66 -4.07 -6.38
CA LEU A 60 2.06 -4.01 -6.81
C LEU A 60 2.46 -2.64 -7.35
N PHE A 61 1.59 -2.02 -8.16
CA PHE A 61 1.87 -0.67 -8.67
C PHE A 61 1.82 0.38 -7.57
N LEU A 62 0.93 0.25 -6.59
CA LEU A 62 0.93 1.10 -5.41
C LEU A 62 2.19 0.91 -4.55
N LEU A 63 2.71 -0.31 -4.42
CA LEU A 63 4.02 -0.58 -3.80
C LEU A 63 5.17 0.13 -4.54
N LEU A 64 5.17 0.06 -5.87
CA LEU A 64 6.16 0.74 -6.71
C LEU A 64 6.08 2.27 -6.59
N SER A 65 4.87 2.81 -6.49
CA SER A 65 4.63 4.22 -6.21
C SER A 65 5.16 4.59 -4.82
N LEU A 66 4.75 3.86 -3.78
CA LEU A 66 5.19 4.09 -2.40
C LEU A 66 6.71 4.11 -2.28
N ARG A 67 7.40 3.16 -2.93
CA ARG A 67 8.87 3.13 -3.03
C ARG A 67 9.44 4.45 -3.57
N ARG A 68 8.84 5.01 -4.61
CA ARG A 68 9.28 6.27 -5.21
C ARG A 68 8.97 7.47 -4.32
N VAL A 69 7.76 7.54 -3.74
CA VAL A 69 7.36 8.60 -2.80
C VAL A 69 8.29 8.66 -1.59
N LEU A 70 8.58 7.52 -0.96
CA LEU A 70 9.46 7.46 0.21
C LEU A 70 10.90 7.90 -0.10
N SER A 71 11.38 7.60 -1.31
CA SER A 71 12.72 7.99 -1.75
C SER A 71 12.89 9.50 -1.97
N MET A 72 11.80 10.29 -1.97
CA MET A 72 11.83 11.75 -2.15
C MET A 72 12.58 12.47 -1.03
N HIS A 73 12.69 11.87 0.16
CA HIS A 73 13.44 12.45 1.29
C HIS A 73 14.88 12.83 0.94
N THR A 74 15.51 12.10 0.01
CA THR A 74 16.89 12.35 -0.40
C THR A 74 17.06 13.59 -1.28
N GLY A 75 15.98 14.20 -1.78
CA GLY A 75 16.02 15.39 -2.67
C GLY A 75 16.65 15.17 -4.05
N LYS A 76 17.27 14.01 -4.32
CA LYS A 76 17.90 13.69 -5.60
C LYS A 76 16.85 13.35 -6.66
N GLN A 77 16.96 13.94 -7.85
CA GLN A 77 16.09 13.66 -9.01
C GLN A 77 14.58 13.71 -8.67
N MET A 78 14.14 14.74 -7.94
CA MET A 78 12.75 14.88 -7.49
C MET A 78 11.74 14.84 -8.64
N THR A 79 12.05 15.48 -9.77
CA THR A 79 11.17 15.49 -10.95
C THR A 79 10.85 14.09 -11.45
N LYS A 80 11.89 13.25 -11.62
CA LYS A 80 11.74 11.85 -12.06
C LYS A 80 10.97 11.02 -11.03
N LYS A 81 11.24 11.21 -9.73
CA LYS A 81 10.54 10.46 -8.67
C LYS A 81 9.07 10.80 -8.59
N ILE A 82 8.70 12.07 -8.74
CA ILE A 82 7.30 12.51 -8.74
C ILE A 82 6.60 11.91 -9.95
N PHE A 83 7.19 12.05 -11.15
CA PHE A 83 6.64 11.49 -12.37
C PHE A 83 6.42 9.98 -12.26
N ASP A 84 7.45 9.22 -11.86
CA ASP A 84 7.35 7.78 -11.68
C ASP A 84 6.25 7.41 -10.68
N ALA A 85 6.19 8.07 -9.51
CA ALA A 85 5.18 7.78 -8.50
C ALA A 85 3.76 8.04 -9.02
N SER A 86 3.52 9.17 -9.69
CA SER A 86 2.23 9.48 -10.29
C SER A 86 1.85 8.50 -11.40
N LEU A 87 2.82 8.10 -12.23
CA LEU A 87 2.60 7.14 -13.31
C LEU A 87 2.17 5.78 -12.73
N TRP A 88 2.85 5.28 -11.69
CA TRP A 88 2.46 4.02 -11.06
C TRP A 88 1.08 4.08 -10.38
N ILE A 89 0.69 5.21 -9.78
CA ILE A 89 -0.68 5.38 -9.23
C ILE A 89 -1.71 5.36 -10.36
N CYS A 90 -1.47 6.08 -11.46
CA CYS A 90 -2.36 6.08 -12.62
C CYS A 90 -2.54 4.67 -13.20
N ILE A 91 -1.46 3.89 -13.31
CA ILE A 91 -1.57 2.50 -13.78
C ILE A 91 -2.39 1.68 -12.78
N ALA A 92 -2.18 1.85 -11.48
CA ALA A 92 -2.99 1.16 -10.46
C ALA A 92 -4.49 1.49 -10.59
N CYS A 93 -4.84 2.73 -10.91
CA CYS A 93 -6.23 3.16 -11.13
C CYS A 93 -6.94 2.37 -12.23
N ILE A 94 -6.23 1.93 -13.28
CA ILE A 94 -6.81 1.15 -14.37
C ILE A 94 -7.33 -0.20 -13.86
N PHE A 95 -6.62 -0.81 -12.92
CA PHE A 95 -6.99 -2.11 -12.34
C PHE A 95 -7.92 -1.96 -11.14
N TYR A 96 -7.81 -0.86 -10.40
CA TYR A 96 -8.60 -0.58 -9.21
C TYR A 96 -8.81 0.93 -9.07
N SER A 97 -10.00 1.44 -9.43
CA SER A 97 -10.29 2.87 -9.57
C SER A 97 -9.98 3.70 -8.32
N TRP A 98 -10.26 3.16 -7.14
CA TRP A 98 -10.03 3.85 -5.86
C TRP A 98 -8.56 4.01 -5.47
N SER A 99 -7.63 3.42 -6.23
CA SER A 99 -6.19 3.73 -6.16
C SER A 99 -5.90 5.22 -6.30
N ILE A 100 -6.82 6.00 -6.86
CA ILE A 100 -6.66 7.45 -7.03
C ILE A 100 -6.44 8.18 -5.70
N ILE A 101 -6.94 7.65 -4.57
CA ILE A 101 -6.74 8.22 -3.23
C ILE A 101 -5.24 8.34 -2.90
N PHE A 102 -4.40 7.44 -3.43
CA PHE A 102 -2.96 7.45 -3.16
C PHE A 102 -2.22 8.63 -3.81
N PHE A 103 -2.87 9.41 -4.69
CA PHE A 103 -2.34 10.72 -5.10
C PHE A 103 -2.22 11.70 -3.95
N SER A 104 -3.09 11.61 -2.94
CA SER A 104 -3.00 12.47 -1.74
C SER A 104 -1.65 12.32 -1.04
N ILE A 105 -1.13 11.09 -0.92
CA ILE A 105 0.18 10.78 -0.34
C ILE A 105 1.30 11.40 -1.18
N LEU A 106 1.18 11.35 -2.51
CA LEU A 106 2.14 11.98 -3.41
C LEU A 106 2.18 13.50 -3.17
N PHE A 107 1.02 14.16 -3.10
CA PHE A 107 0.95 15.61 -2.83
C PHE A 107 1.47 15.96 -1.43
N ILE A 108 1.14 15.16 -0.41
CA ILE A 108 1.71 15.30 0.94
C ILE A 108 3.24 15.22 0.89
N SER A 109 3.80 14.28 0.14
CA SER A 109 5.25 14.18 -0.03
C SER A 109 5.86 15.39 -0.74
N ILE A 110 5.18 15.95 -1.75
CA ILE A 110 5.61 17.21 -2.40
C ILE A 110 5.59 18.37 -1.41
N ILE A 111 4.55 18.48 -0.58
CA ILE A 111 4.44 19.52 0.46
C ILE A 111 5.60 19.39 1.45
N ILE A 112 5.86 18.18 1.95
CA ILE A 112 6.93 17.94 2.94
C ILE A 112 8.32 18.25 2.36
N HIS A 113 8.59 17.89 1.11
CA HIS A 113 9.96 17.92 0.57
C HIS A 113 10.26 19.12 -0.34
N ALA A 114 9.24 19.74 -0.95
CA ALA A 114 9.44 20.72 -2.00
C ALA A 114 8.26 21.70 -2.21
N PHE A 115 7.58 22.10 -1.12
CA PHE A 115 6.42 23.01 -1.16
C PHE A 115 6.60 24.22 -2.09
N LYS A 116 7.74 24.91 -2.00
CA LYS A 116 8.00 26.17 -2.72
C LYS A 116 8.17 26.03 -4.24
N LYS A 117 8.36 24.82 -4.78
CA LYS A 117 8.65 24.61 -6.20
C LYS A 117 7.39 24.25 -6.97
N LEU A 118 6.70 25.25 -7.53
CA LEU A 118 5.48 25.07 -8.32
C LEU A 118 5.65 24.10 -9.50
N ASN A 119 6.83 24.05 -10.12
CA ASN A 119 7.12 23.12 -11.23
C ASN A 119 6.85 21.65 -10.86
N TYR A 120 6.98 21.28 -9.59
CA TYR A 120 6.76 19.92 -9.13
C TYR A 120 5.28 19.55 -8.99
N TRP A 121 4.41 20.54 -8.80
CA TRP A 121 2.96 20.35 -8.71
C TRP A 121 2.32 20.04 -10.07
N ALA A 122 2.95 20.46 -11.17
CA ALA A 122 2.49 20.16 -12.52
C ALA A 122 2.83 18.72 -13.00
N ILE A 123 3.84 18.08 -12.39
CA ILE A 123 4.35 16.78 -12.85
C ILE A 123 3.30 15.66 -12.75
N PRO A 124 2.49 15.54 -11.67
CA PRO A 124 1.42 14.55 -11.60
C PRO A 124 0.42 14.67 -12.75
N CYS A 125 0.07 15.89 -13.17
CA CYS A 125 -0.84 16.12 -14.29
C CYS A 125 -0.25 15.61 -15.62
N ILE A 126 1.07 15.76 -15.80
CA ILE A 126 1.77 15.22 -16.98
C ILE A 126 1.71 13.70 -16.98
N ALA A 127 1.94 13.05 -15.82
CA ALA A 127 1.85 11.60 -15.73
C ALA A 127 0.43 11.08 -16.00
N ILE A 128 -0.60 11.76 -15.47
CA ILE A 128 -2.01 11.45 -15.77
C ILE A 128 -2.25 11.52 -17.28
N ALA A 129 -1.81 12.60 -17.94
CA ALA A 129 -1.94 12.76 -19.38
C ALA A 129 -1.21 11.64 -20.17
N THR A 130 -0.02 11.23 -19.72
CA THR A 130 0.70 10.13 -20.39
C THR A 130 -0.05 8.80 -20.29
N VAL A 131 -0.58 8.47 -19.11
CA VAL A 131 -1.31 7.22 -18.92
C VAL A 131 -2.65 7.26 -19.63
N SER A 132 -3.35 8.40 -19.63
CA SER A 132 -4.64 8.55 -20.32
C SER A 132 -4.52 8.41 -21.85
N ILE A 133 -3.45 8.94 -22.44
CA ILE A 133 -3.17 8.75 -23.88
C ILE A 133 -2.86 7.27 -24.15
N LEU A 134 -2.04 6.63 -23.32
CA LEU A 134 -1.71 5.21 -23.47
C LEU A 134 -2.95 4.32 -23.34
N THR A 135 -3.79 4.51 -22.32
CA THR A 135 -5.02 3.74 -22.15
C THR A 135 -5.98 3.94 -23.31
N PHE A 136 -6.12 5.17 -23.80
CA PHE A 136 -6.93 5.44 -24.99
C PHE A 136 -6.42 4.68 -26.22
N THR A 137 -5.10 4.71 -26.48
CA THR A 137 -4.52 3.97 -27.61
C THR A 137 -4.71 2.46 -27.50
N ILE A 138 -4.60 1.90 -26.28
CA ILE A 138 -4.82 0.48 -26.02
C ILE A 138 -6.29 0.12 -26.26
N ASP A 139 -7.23 0.93 -25.75
CA ASP A 139 -8.66 0.69 -25.93
C ASP A 139 -9.08 0.70 -27.39
N GLN A 140 -8.53 1.61 -28.20
CA GLN A 140 -8.81 1.65 -29.64
C GLN A 140 -8.29 0.41 -30.39
N PHE A 141 -7.17 -0.17 -29.94
CA PHE A 141 -6.56 -1.32 -30.60
C PHE A 141 -7.14 -2.66 -30.13
N SER A 142 -7.44 -2.78 -28.83
CA SER A 142 -7.76 -4.05 -28.17
C SER A 142 -9.21 -4.21 -27.74
N TYR A 143 -10.04 -3.16 -27.88
CA TYR A 143 -11.45 -3.14 -27.52
C TYR A 143 -11.73 -3.60 -26.07
N LEU A 144 -10.82 -3.30 -25.14
CA LEU A 144 -10.89 -3.73 -23.74
C LEU A 144 -11.78 -2.83 -22.85
N ASN A 145 -12.24 -1.69 -23.37
CA ASN A 145 -13.10 -0.73 -22.65
C ASN A 145 -12.56 -0.35 -21.26
N LEU A 146 -11.24 -0.15 -21.13
CA LEU A 146 -10.58 0.19 -19.87
C LEU A 146 -11.12 1.51 -19.28
N TRP A 147 -11.46 2.48 -20.13
CA TRP A 147 -12.03 3.74 -19.69
C TRP A 147 -13.41 3.60 -19.02
N SER A 148 -14.31 2.79 -19.59
CA SER A 148 -15.62 2.57 -18.95
C SER A 148 -15.45 1.80 -17.64
N ASN A 149 -14.60 0.76 -17.65
CA ASN A 149 -14.33 -0.04 -16.45
C ASN A 149 -13.75 0.81 -15.30
N PHE A 150 -12.90 1.79 -15.62
CA PHE A 150 -12.41 2.73 -14.62
C PHE A 150 -13.52 3.58 -14.01
N LEU A 151 -14.42 4.13 -14.84
CA LEU A 151 -15.53 4.97 -14.39
C LEU A 151 -16.57 4.16 -13.61
N ASP A 152 -16.93 2.99 -14.11
CA ASP A 152 -17.89 2.07 -13.48
C ASP A 152 -17.33 1.46 -12.19
N GLY A 153 -15.99 1.37 -12.06
CA GLY A 153 -15.31 0.87 -10.86
C GLY A 153 -15.48 1.77 -9.63
N PHE A 154 -15.99 3.00 -9.77
CA PHE A 154 -16.38 3.82 -8.64
C PHE A 154 -17.75 3.38 -8.13
N ASN A 155 -17.76 2.53 -7.10
CA ASN A 155 -18.99 2.19 -6.37
C ASN A 155 -19.48 3.40 -5.55
N TYR A 156 -20.42 4.16 -6.12
CA TYR A 156 -21.04 5.32 -5.46
C TYR A 156 -22.08 4.94 -4.39
N TYR A 157 -22.58 3.70 -4.42
CA TYR A 157 -23.60 3.20 -3.50
C TYR A 157 -22.97 2.31 -2.43
N ILE A 158 -22.45 2.94 -1.37
CA ILE A 158 -22.03 2.20 -0.18
C ILE A 158 -23.29 1.83 0.60
N ASN A 159 -23.85 0.66 0.32
CA ASN A 159 -25.08 0.20 0.94
C ASN A 159 -24.75 -0.57 2.23
N TYR A 160 -24.78 0.13 3.37
CA TYR A 160 -24.49 -0.46 4.69
C TYR A 160 -25.67 -1.22 5.31
N ASP A 161 -26.83 -1.24 4.65
CA ASP A 161 -28.07 -1.75 5.24
C ASP A 161 -28.11 -3.30 5.27
N ASN A 162 -27.32 -3.98 4.43
CA ASN A 162 -27.22 -5.45 4.36
C ASN A 162 -25.74 -5.90 4.32
N ILE A 163 -24.99 -5.70 5.40
CA ILE A 163 -23.62 -6.20 5.49
C ILE A 163 -23.64 -7.70 5.81
N ASP A 164 -23.42 -8.53 4.80
CA ASP A 164 -23.15 -9.94 5.00
C ASP A 164 -21.77 -10.10 5.65
N PHE A 165 -21.72 -10.57 6.90
CA PHE A 165 -20.48 -10.83 7.63
C PHE A 165 -19.71 -12.02 7.04
N SER A 166 -19.00 -11.77 5.94
CA SER A 166 -18.06 -12.73 5.35
C SER A 166 -16.72 -12.74 6.12
N SER A 167 -16.05 -13.89 6.15
CA SER A 167 -14.73 -14.03 6.77
C SER A 167 -13.70 -13.08 6.16
N SER A 168 -13.80 -12.80 4.85
CA SER A 168 -12.97 -11.81 4.16
C SER A 168 -13.14 -10.38 4.69
N LEU A 169 -14.40 -9.94 4.91
CA LEU A 169 -14.67 -8.60 5.41
C LEU A 169 -14.11 -8.43 6.83
N VAL A 170 -14.30 -9.41 7.70
CA VAL A 170 -13.79 -9.35 9.08
C VAL A 170 -12.26 -9.23 9.11
N VAL A 171 -11.56 -10.00 8.28
CA VAL A 171 -10.09 -9.97 8.23
C VAL A 171 -9.58 -8.62 7.73
N PHE A 172 -10.15 -8.08 6.65
CA PHE A 172 -9.76 -6.76 6.15
C PHE A 172 -10.16 -5.63 7.10
N LEU A 173 -11.25 -5.77 7.85
CA LEU A 173 -11.63 -4.84 8.92
C LEU A 173 -10.55 -4.80 10.00
N VAL A 174 -10.12 -5.96 10.49
CA VAL A 174 -9.05 -6.04 11.50
C VAL A 174 -7.77 -5.41 10.99
N PHE A 175 -7.40 -5.66 9.73
CA PHE A 175 -6.22 -5.05 9.12
C PHE A 175 -6.36 -3.53 8.99
N ALA A 176 -7.51 -3.03 8.52
CA ALA A 176 -7.74 -1.60 8.40
C ALA A 176 -7.70 -0.90 9.77
N MET A 177 -8.29 -1.50 10.80
CA MET A 177 -8.28 -0.96 12.17
C MET A 177 -6.88 -0.95 12.78
N LEU A 178 -6.12 -2.04 12.66
CA LEU A 178 -4.72 -2.08 13.10
C LEU A 178 -3.87 -1.06 12.34
N CYS A 179 -4.07 -0.95 11.03
CA CYS A 179 -3.39 0.01 10.18
C CYS A 179 -3.67 1.45 10.63
N LEU A 180 -4.93 1.78 10.93
CA LEU A 180 -5.33 3.07 11.48
C LEU A 180 -4.62 3.38 12.78
N VAL A 181 -4.72 2.48 13.77
CA VAL A 181 -4.11 2.69 15.09
C VAL A 181 -2.61 2.91 14.95
N PHE A 182 -1.93 2.06 14.17
CA PHE A 182 -0.49 2.18 13.97
C PHE A 182 -0.11 3.44 13.18
N SER A 183 -0.92 3.86 12.21
CA SER A 183 -0.70 5.11 11.48
C SER A 183 -0.76 6.32 12.42
N ILE A 184 -1.74 6.36 13.32
CA ILE A 184 -1.89 7.41 14.32
C ILE A 184 -0.71 7.39 15.29
N CYS A 185 -0.30 6.21 15.77
CA CYS A 185 0.88 6.09 16.64
C CYS A 185 2.17 6.57 15.95
N LEU A 186 2.37 6.27 14.66
CA LEU A 186 3.52 6.76 13.89
C LEU A 186 3.51 8.29 13.79
N LEU A 187 2.34 8.89 13.54
CA LEU A 187 2.20 10.35 13.45
C LEU A 187 2.34 11.05 14.81
N MET A 188 1.82 10.47 15.89
CA MET A 188 2.00 10.99 17.25
C MET A 188 3.43 10.83 17.76
N GLY A 189 4.16 9.81 17.29
CA GLY A 189 5.56 9.57 17.64
C GLY A 189 6.57 10.47 16.92
N ILE A 190 6.12 11.27 15.94
CA ILE A 190 6.92 12.23 15.17
C ILE A 190 7.86 13.13 16.00
N PRO A 191 7.44 13.78 17.11
CA PRO A 191 8.32 14.68 17.88
C PRO A 191 9.54 13.98 18.47
N ASN A 192 9.49 12.67 18.67
CA ASN A 192 10.57 11.89 19.28
C ASN A 192 11.52 11.25 18.25
N ILE A 193 11.32 11.53 16.96
CA ILE A 193 12.09 10.95 15.85
C ILE A 193 13.06 12.00 15.31
N SER A 194 14.26 11.57 14.90
CA SER A 194 15.25 12.43 14.25
C SER A 194 14.68 13.16 13.03
N LEU A 195 15.12 14.41 12.80
CA LEU A 195 14.63 15.26 11.72
C LEU A 195 14.76 14.61 10.32
N SER A 196 15.81 13.81 10.11
CA SER A 196 16.05 13.10 8.84
C SER A 196 15.14 11.89 8.61
N ALA A 197 14.57 11.31 9.67
CA ALA A 197 13.63 10.19 9.57
C ALA A 197 12.17 10.66 9.61
N ARG A 198 11.91 11.85 10.16
CA ARG A 198 10.57 12.44 10.34
C ARG A 198 9.71 12.43 9.07
N SER A 199 10.29 12.83 7.93
CA SER A 199 9.55 12.90 6.67
C SER A 199 9.13 11.52 6.16
N ARG A 200 10.00 10.51 6.27
CA ARG A 200 9.73 9.13 5.86
C ARG A 200 8.61 8.51 6.70
N PHE A 201 8.66 8.70 8.02
CA PHE A 201 7.62 8.20 8.93
C PHE A 201 6.29 8.95 8.79
N SER A 202 6.33 10.25 8.50
CA SER A 202 5.11 11.02 8.20
C SER A 202 4.42 10.53 6.94
N VAL A 203 5.17 10.32 5.85
CA VAL A 203 4.62 9.74 4.61
C VAL A 203 4.01 8.37 4.89
N LEU A 204 4.71 7.49 5.62
CA LEU A 204 4.18 6.17 5.99
C LEU A 204 2.90 6.26 6.85
N GLY A 205 2.85 7.17 7.82
CA GLY A 205 1.66 7.41 8.63
C GLY A 205 0.46 7.87 7.78
N PHE A 206 0.66 8.86 6.92
CA PHE A 206 -0.40 9.30 5.99
C PHE A 206 -0.82 8.21 5.01
N THR A 207 0.08 7.31 4.62
CA THR A 207 -0.30 6.15 3.79
C THR A 207 -1.29 5.25 4.52
N GLY A 208 -1.09 4.98 5.82
CA GLY A 208 -2.02 4.18 6.61
C GLY A 208 -3.41 4.80 6.75
N ILE A 209 -3.50 6.13 6.85
CA ILE A 209 -4.78 6.85 6.86
C ILE A 209 -5.51 6.68 5.52
N CYS A 210 -4.79 6.84 4.41
CA CYS A 210 -5.38 6.68 3.07
C CYS A 210 -5.89 5.25 2.84
N VAL A 211 -5.17 4.25 3.35
CA VAL A 211 -5.57 2.85 3.30
C VAL A 211 -6.85 2.57 4.09
N ALA A 212 -7.05 3.26 5.20
CA ALA A 212 -8.26 3.13 5.98
C ALA A 212 -9.47 3.76 5.27
N ILE A 213 -9.27 4.91 4.62
CA ILE A 213 -10.27 5.53 3.77
C ILE A 213 -10.62 4.58 2.61
N ASP A 214 -9.62 4.00 1.96
CA ASP A 214 -9.80 3.00 0.90
C ASP A 214 -10.62 1.78 1.37
N TYR A 215 -10.35 1.29 2.59
CA TYR A 215 -11.14 0.23 3.22
C TYR A 215 -12.61 0.63 3.44
N ILE A 216 -12.89 1.84 3.90
CA ILE A 216 -14.28 2.31 4.09
C ILE A 216 -15.05 2.32 2.76
N LEU A 217 -14.36 2.59 1.65
CA LEU A 217 -14.98 2.75 0.34
C LEU A 217 -15.22 1.41 -0.37
N ASN A 218 -14.32 0.43 -0.23
CA ASN A 218 -14.41 -0.86 -0.96
C ASN A 218 -14.38 -2.11 -0.09
N GLY A 219 -14.18 -1.99 1.21
CA GLY A 219 -14.14 -3.13 2.14
C GLY A 219 -12.91 -4.03 2.03
N SER A 220 -11.91 -3.69 1.20
CA SER A 220 -10.65 -4.44 1.12
C SER A 220 -9.47 -3.52 0.81
N SER A 221 -8.36 -3.68 1.54
CA SER A 221 -7.15 -2.89 1.29
C SER A 221 -5.89 -3.67 1.63
N LEU A 222 -5.30 -4.33 0.62
CA LEU A 222 -4.04 -5.08 0.75
C LEU A 222 -2.86 -4.19 1.20
N LEU A 223 -2.95 -2.89 0.97
CA LEU A 223 -1.88 -1.95 1.32
C LEU A 223 -1.69 -1.72 2.82
N SER A 224 -2.70 -2.08 3.63
CA SER A 224 -2.64 -2.08 5.11
C SER A 224 -1.48 -2.91 5.66
N ILE A 225 -1.17 -4.02 4.99
CA ILE A 225 -0.18 -5.01 5.38
C ILE A 225 1.21 -4.40 5.53
N ILE A 226 1.57 -3.43 4.69
CA ILE A 226 2.90 -2.78 4.73
C ILE A 226 3.08 -2.00 6.02
N VAL A 227 2.08 -1.19 6.37
CA VAL A 227 2.12 -0.32 7.56
C VAL A 227 2.12 -1.18 8.81
N ILE A 228 1.28 -2.23 8.84
CA ILE A 228 1.21 -3.19 9.95
C ILE A 228 2.54 -3.91 10.14
N ALA A 229 3.11 -4.46 9.06
CA ALA A 229 4.38 -5.17 9.13
C ALA A 229 5.52 -4.25 9.61
N ILE A 230 5.64 -3.04 9.08
CA ILE A 230 6.67 -2.09 9.53
C ILE A 230 6.50 -1.73 11.01
N PHE A 231 5.27 -1.56 11.48
CA PHE A 231 5.05 -1.20 12.89
C PHE A 231 5.36 -2.36 13.85
N LEU A 232 4.85 -3.56 13.57
CA LEU A 232 5.12 -4.75 14.40
C LEU A 232 6.61 -5.07 14.49
N THR A 233 7.33 -4.94 13.37
CA THR A 233 8.77 -5.19 13.31
C THR A 233 9.56 -4.17 14.12
N ARG A 234 9.13 -2.91 14.15
CA ARG A 234 9.72 -1.90 15.02
C ARG A 234 9.46 -2.20 16.50
N ILE A 235 8.25 -2.62 16.87
CA ILE A 235 7.96 -3.06 18.25
C ILE A 235 8.95 -4.15 18.66
N LEU A 236 9.16 -5.17 17.82
CA LEU A 236 10.13 -6.22 18.09
C LEU A 236 11.54 -5.68 18.30
N GLN A 237 12.00 -4.78 17.43
CA GLN A 237 13.38 -4.26 17.46
C GLN A 237 13.68 -3.36 18.65
N TYR A 238 12.70 -2.60 19.13
CA TYR A 238 12.87 -1.71 20.28
C TYR A 238 12.51 -2.36 21.61
N SER A 239 11.84 -3.51 21.61
CA SER A 239 11.46 -4.17 22.86
C SER A 239 12.60 -5.02 23.43
N ASN A 240 12.94 -4.79 24.70
CA ASN A 240 13.91 -5.62 25.43
C ASN A 240 13.26 -6.82 26.14
N ARG A 241 11.92 -6.86 26.23
CA ARG A 241 11.19 -7.91 26.96
C ARG A 241 10.96 -9.12 26.06
N LYS A 242 11.61 -10.24 26.37
CA LYS A 242 11.50 -11.51 25.62
C LYS A 242 10.04 -11.95 25.38
N ILE A 243 9.18 -11.85 26.39
CA ILE A 243 7.76 -12.23 26.28
C ILE A 243 7.00 -11.43 25.22
N LEU A 244 7.33 -10.14 25.04
CA LEU A 244 6.71 -9.28 24.03
C LEU A 244 7.25 -9.60 22.63
N VAL A 245 8.54 -9.91 22.53
CA VAL A 245 9.16 -10.33 21.27
C VAL A 245 8.51 -11.62 20.78
N GLU A 246 8.40 -12.61 21.64
CA GLU A 246 7.78 -13.90 21.31
C GLU A 246 6.29 -13.74 20.97
N SER A 247 5.52 -12.99 21.78
CA SER A 247 4.09 -12.83 21.51
C SER A 247 3.82 -12.15 20.17
N VAL A 248 4.54 -11.07 19.86
CA VAL A 248 4.39 -10.35 18.59
C VAL A 248 4.81 -11.24 17.40
N LEU A 249 5.81 -12.11 17.58
CA LEU A 249 6.19 -13.13 16.57
C LEU A 249 5.19 -14.28 16.43
N TRP A 250 4.31 -14.57 17.37
CA TRP A 250 3.31 -15.63 17.17
C TRP A 250 2.02 -15.11 16.56
N VAL A 251 1.67 -13.84 16.80
CA VAL A 251 0.38 -13.26 16.39
C VAL A 251 0.10 -13.38 14.88
N PRO A 252 0.96 -12.92 13.95
CA PRO A 252 0.69 -13.03 12.51
C PRO A 252 0.60 -14.47 12.01
N PHE A 253 1.34 -15.39 12.62
CA PHE A 253 1.30 -16.80 12.27
C PHE A 253 0.00 -17.46 12.73
N LEU A 254 -0.48 -17.12 13.93
CA LEU A 254 -1.77 -17.59 14.41
C LEU A 254 -2.91 -17.05 13.54
N ILE A 255 -2.86 -15.77 13.15
CA ILE A 255 -3.84 -15.18 12.22
C ILE A 255 -3.83 -15.93 10.88
N LEU A 256 -2.65 -16.25 10.35
CA LEU A 256 -2.51 -17.09 9.16
C LEU A 256 -3.17 -18.46 9.33
N MET A 257 -2.85 -19.18 10.41
CA MET A 257 -3.40 -20.51 10.64
C MET A 257 -4.92 -20.48 10.79
N VAL A 258 -5.46 -19.56 11.58
CA VAL A 258 -6.91 -19.40 11.73
C VAL A 258 -7.57 -19.04 10.40
N SER A 259 -6.95 -18.16 9.61
CA SER A 259 -7.49 -17.78 8.30
C SER A 259 -7.57 -18.92 7.29
N LEU A 260 -6.65 -19.90 7.37
CA LEU A 260 -6.66 -21.08 6.51
C LEU A 260 -7.85 -22.00 6.82
N PHE A 261 -8.28 -22.07 8.08
CA PHE A 261 -9.46 -22.85 8.48
C PHE A 261 -10.79 -22.14 8.19
N LEU A 262 -10.80 -20.81 8.05
CA LEU A 262 -11.99 -19.99 7.78
C LEU A 262 -12.37 -19.88 6.30
N LYS A 263 -11.57 -20.44 5.40
CA LYS A 263 -11.73 -20.37 3.94
C LYS A 263 -12.30 -21.67 3.38
#